data_AF-A0A814G122-F1
#
_entry.id   AF-A0A814G122-F1
#
_cell.length_a   1.000
_cell.length_b   1.000
_cell.length_c   1.000
_cell.angle_alpha   90.00
_cell.angle_beta   90.00
_cell.angle_gamma   90.00
#
_symmetry.space_group_name_H-M   'P 1'
#
loop_
_entity.id
_entity.type
_entity.pdbx_description
1 polymer ?
#
loop_
_entity_poly.entity_id
_entity_poly.type
_entity_poly.pdbx_seq_one_letter_code
_entity_poly.pdbx_strand_id
1 'polypeptide(L)'
;MATQKPARVAPRNIQFKDNVDIRQIPRNDEGGQGFDGQSWDPNLHNKGVFNDKPKKQKKVVIAIVAAGITVLAIVIAVVVGVVVSQKSSTASDNSLSYNQACSPGSNQCISSKGLYCPNGFCVCSSSTTWNPTNSTCAYLKYNNSCTSSSQCDSSLQLVCTNGLCKCNGYYTYNATNSACALILNNTLTYGDACVSGSSQCKSSVGLTCSTGNCTCTVTKAWNVSACSCPSGTFLNSSSLCETQRKYNASCVVGSMQCDSNRGLSCNNSQCVCDTTNYWNSNFEQCYARLNYSEACSYDSDCIPTLSCPTVAGVCNCSRYLSDYTCNCANTQYFDPALNQCVSRASYGGSCTASLNYTCLLSLQCPSGTCNCPTGTSWNATATVCK
;
A
#
# COMPACT_ATOMS: atom_id res chain seq x y z
N MET A 1 37.63 57.15 -20.29
CA MET A 1 36.40 56.99 -19.49
C MET A 1 36.34 55.54 -19.02
N ALA A 2 36.73 55.28 -17.78
CA ALA A 2 36.78 53.94 -17.19
C ALA A 2 35.80 53.90 -16.02
N THR A 3 34.78 53.05 -16.12
CA THR A 3 33.78 52.82 -15.07
C THR A 3 34.33 51.88 -14.00
N GLN A 4 34.46 52.40 -12.78
CA GLN A 4 34.79 51.61 -11.59
C GLN A 4 33.63 50.70 -11.18
N LYS A 5 33.96 49.44 -10.90
CA LYS A 5 33.08 48.40 -10.38
C LYS A 5 33.11 48.46 -8.83
N PRO A 6 31.99 48.46 -8.11
CA PRO A 6 32.03 48.52 -6.65
C PRO A 6 32.49 47.18 -6.04
N ALA A 7 33.34 47.28 -5.03
CA ALA A 7 33.94 46.17 -4.30
C ALA A 7 32.92 45.47 -3.38
N ARG A 8 32.99 44.13 -3.33
CA ARG A 8 32.25 43.30 -2.36
C ARG A 8 32.83 43.51 -0.97
N VAL A 9 31.96 43.88 -0.02
CA VAL A 9 32.27 43.91 1.42
C VAL A 9 32.20 42.48 1.95
N ALA A 10 33.30 41.99 2.53
CA ALA A 10 33.37 40.70 3.20
C ALA A 10 32.64 40.75 4.57
N PRO A 11 32.01 39.65 5.02
CA PRO A 11 31.31 39.60 6.29
C PRO A 11 32.29 39.66 7.47
N ARG A 12 31.93 40.44 8.51
CA ARG A 12 32.68 40.54 9.76
C ARG A 12 32.54 39.23 10.55
N ASN A 13 33.68 38.68 10.93
CA ASN A 13 33.81 37.59 11.89
C ASN A 13 33.47 38.14 13.28
N ILE A 14 32.35 37.71 13.86
CA ILE A 14 32.02 37.97 15.28
C ILE A 14 32.57 36.78 16.07
N GLN A 15 33.69 36.98 16.76
CA GLN A 15 34.16 36.04 17.76
C GLN A 15 33.34 36.21 19.04
N PHE A 16 32.59 35.18 19.41
CA PHE A 16 32.04 35.06 20.76
C PHE A 16 33.19 34.63 21.70
N LYS A 17 33.43 35.45 22.72
CA LYS A 17 34.26 35.09 23.87
C LYS A 17 33.41 34.24 24.81
N ASP A 18 33.73 32.95 24.89
CA ASP A 18 33.24 32.09 25.95
C ASP A 18 33.94 32.44 27.26
N ASN A 19 33.16 32.77 28.29
CA ASN A 19 33.55 32.69 29.69
C ASN A 19 32.27 32.50 30.51
N VAL A 20 31.84 31.25 30.65
CA VAL A 20 30.90 30.85 31.70
C VAL A 20 31.51 29.67 32.44
N ASP A 21 31.87 29.97 33.68
CA ASP A 21 32.43 29.11 34.70
C ASP A 21 31.35 28.13 35.20
N ILE A 22 31.53 26.83 34.90
CA ILE A 22 30.63 25.77 35.37
C ILE A 22 31.20 25.19 36.66
N ARG A 23 30.61 25.58 37.78
CA ARG A 23 30.80 24.88 39.06
C ARG A 23 30.06 23.54 39.07
N GLN A 24 30.80 22.56 39.57
CA GLN A 24 30.40 21.18 39.81
C GLN A 24 29.23 21.05 40.79
N ILE A 25 28.27 20.17 40.48
CA ILE A 25 27.34 19.54 41.45
C ILE A 25 27.14 18.06 41.03
N PRO A 26 27.09 17.10 41.98
CA PRO A 26 27.49 15.71 41.74
C PRO A 26 26.37 14.78 41.25
N ARG A 27 26.81 13.63 40.70
CA ARG A 27 25.99 12.48 40.34
C ARG A 27 25.54 11.74 41.60
N ASN A 28 24.24 11.45 41.69
CA ASN A 28 23.70 10.40 42.55
C ASN A 28 23.15 9.28 41.67
N ASP A 29 23.75 8.10 41.83
CA ASP A 29 23.27 6.81 41.37
C ASP A 29 22.37 6.20 42.46
N GLU A 30 21.07 6.04 42.19
CA GLU A 30 20.16 5.04 42.82
C GLU A 30 19.05 4.81 41.76
N GLY A 31 18.78 3.61 41.22
CA GLY A 31 18.28 2.43 41.91
C GLY A 31 16.75 2.49 41.98
N GLY A 32 16.00 1.73 41.17
CA GLY A 32 14.54 1.71 41.28
C GLY A 32 13.81 0.85 40.24
N GLN A 33 13.18 -0.21 40.73
CA GLN A 33 12.45 -1.26 40.02
C GLN A 33 11.06 -0.81 39.53
N GLY A 34 10.59 -1.46 38.46
CA GLY A 34 9.23 -2.01 38.26
C GLY A 34 8.00 -1.10 38.35
N PHE A 35 7.09 -1.19 37.39
CA PHE A 35 5.70 -1.66 37.58
C PHE A 35 4.90 -1.57 36.27
N ASP A 36 4.07 -2.59 36.06
CA ASP A 36 3.05 -2.70 35.02
C ASP A 36 2.03 -1.56 35.04
N GLY A 37 1.49 -1.22 33.87
CA GLY A 37 0.40 -0.26 33.74
C GLY A 37 -0.36 -0.41 32.41
N GLN A 38 -1.34 -1.32 32.40
CA GLN A 38 -2.37 -1.42 31.37
C GLN A 38 -3.51 -0.42 31.59
N SER A 39 -4.17 -0.08 30.47
CA SER A 39 -5.48 0.59 30.31
C SER A 39 -5.44 2.11 30.59
N TRP A 40 -6.14 2.99 29.88
CA TRP A 40 -7.59 3.09 29.79
C TRP A 40 -8.07 3.61 28.42
N ASP A 41 -9.10 2.94 27.89
CA ASP A 41 -9.95 3.38 26.77
C ASP A 41 -11.32 3.80 27.35
N PRO A 42 -11.81 5.04 27.16
CA PRO A 42 -13.12 5.43 27.64
C PRO A 42 -14.05 5.73 26.47
N ASN A 43 -14.90 4.77 26.09
CA ASN A 43 -16.20 5.05 25.48
C ASN A 43 -17.07 3.80 25.38
N LEU A 44 -18.09 3.68 26.24
CA LEU A 44 -19.44 3.24 25.86
C LEU A 44 -20.36 3.17 27.10
N HIS A 45 -21.33 4.08 27.14
CA HIS A 45 -22.50 4.05 28.02
C HIS A 45 -23.73 4.47 27.22
N ASN A 46 -24.67 3.53 27.04
CA ASN A 46 -26.12 3.67 27.35
C ASN A 46 -26.85 2.45 26.76
N LYS A 47 -27.34 1.53 27.61
CA LYS A 47 -28.62 1.53 28.37
C LYS A 47 -29.85 1.32 27.50
N GLY A 48 -30.56 0.22 27.80
CA GLY A 48 -31.92 -0.06 27.35
C GLY A 48 -32.42 -1.42 27.87
N VAL A 49 -32.77 -1.47 29.16
CA VAL A 49 -33.52 -2.56 29.81
C VAL A 49 -35.01 -2.20 29.78
N PHE A 50 -35.92 -3.13 29.44
CA PHE A 50 -37.15 -3.41 30.21
C PHE A 50 -37.89 -4.68 29.73
N ASN A 51 -38.37 -5.42 30.74
CA ASN A 51 -39.36 -6.51 30.85
C ASN A 51 -40.49 -6.53 29.77
N ASP A 52 -41.25 -7.60 29.49
CA ASP A 52 -41.92 -8.53 30.40
C ASP A 52 -42.53 -9.75 29.65
N LYS A 53 -42.93 -10.79 30.41
CA LYS A 53 -43.48 -12.12 30.05
C LYS A 53 -44.90 -12.11 29.39
N PRO A 54 -45.70 -13.22 29.35
CA PRO A 54 -45.58 -14.53 28.67
C PRO A 54 -46.88 -14.97 27.91
N LYS A 55 -46.83 -15.90 26.94
CA LYS A 55 -47.98 -16.76 26.52
C LYS A 55 -47.45 -18.12 26.01
N LYS A 56 -47.62 -19.23 26.73
CA LYS A 56 -48.75 -20.19 26.80
C LYS A 56 -49.04 -21.00 25.52
N GLN A 57 -48.92 -22.32 25.71
CA GLN A 57 -49.63 -23.45 25.09
C GLN A 57 -49.17 -23.97 23.72
N LYS A 58 -48.66 -25.21 23.69
CA LYS A 58 -49.44 -26.43 23.37
C LYS A 58 -48.56 -27.68 23.57
N LYS A 59 -48.88 -28.47 24.59
CA LYS A 59 -48.56 -29.90 24.63
C LYS A 59 -49.74 -30.66 24.03
N VAL A 60 -49.46 -31.91 23.65
CA VAL A 60 -50.35 -33.03 23.33
C VAL A 60 -50.46 -33.32 21.83
N VAL A 61 -50.34 -34.62 21.54
CA VAL A 61 -50.46 -35.35 20.27
C VAL A 61 -49.16 -35.57 19.47
N ILE A 62 -48.12 -36.19 20.05
CA ILE A 62 -47.23 -37.13 19.30
C ILE A 62 -46.74 -38.21 20.27
N ALA A 63 -47.57 -39.20 20.59
CA ALA A 63 -47.15 -40.37 21.37
C ALA A 63 -47.69 -41.71 20.82
N ILE A 64 -48.22 -41.73 19.59
CA ILE A 64 -48.76 -42.95 18.96
C ILE A 64 -47.95 -43.37 17.71
N VAL A 65 -47.07 -42.52 17.17
CA VAL A 65 -46.32 -42.82 15.94
C VAL A 65 -45.03 -43.63 16.21
N ALA A 66 -44.52 -43.65 17.45
CA ALA A 66 -43.25 -44.32 17.76
C ALA A 66 -43.33 -45.86 17.88
N ALA A 67 -44.53 -46.43 18.08
CA ALA A 67 -44.70 -47.88 18.21
C ALA A 67 -44.99 -48.59 16.86
N GLY A 68 -45.43 -47.87 15.82
CA GLY A 68 -45.73 -48.44 14.51
C GLY A 68 -44.50 -48.60 13.59
N ILE A 69 -43.48 -47.77 13.77
CA ILE A 69 -42.30 -47.74 12.89
C ILE A 69 -41.33 -48.90 13.17
N THR A 70 -41.26 -49.39 14.41
CA THR A 70 -40.39 -50.52 14.78
C THR A 70 -40.88 -51.86 14.24
N VAL A 71 -42.19 -52.06 14.09
CA VAL A 71 -42.74 -53.32 13.54
C VAL A 71 -42.57 -53.35 12.01
N LEU A 72 -42.68 -52.22 11.32
CA LEU A 72 -42.47 -52.14 9.87
C LEU A 72 -41.00 -52.37 9.47
N ALA A 73 -40.04 -51.91 10.28
CA ALA A 73 -38.61 -52.15 10.03
C ALA A 73 -38.21 -53.63 10.17
N ILE A 74 -38.83 -54.38 11.08
CA ILE A 74 -38.55 -55.81 11.28
C ILE A 74 -39.18 -56.65 10.14
N VAL A 75 -40.37 -56.29 9.65
CA VAL A 75 -40.98 -56.99 8.50
C VAL A 75 -40.20 -56.76 7.21
N ILE A 76 -39.65 -55.56 6.99
CA ILE A 76 -38.78 -55.28 5.82
C ILE A 76 -37.47 -56.08 5.91
N ALA A 77 -36.85 -56.19 7.09
CA ALA A 77 -35.63 -56.98 7.26
C ALA A 77 -35.84 -58.48 7.00
N VAL A 78 -37.00 -59.03 7.35
CA VAL A 78 -37.32 -60.45 7.11
C VAL A 78 -37.68 -60.72 5.65
N VAL A 79 -38.36 -59.79 4.96
CA VAL A 79 -38.68 -59.96 3.53
C VAL A 79 -37.44 -59.79 2.63
N VAL A 80 -36.49 -58.92 3.00
CA VAL A 80 -35.21 -58.81 2.26
C VAL A 80 -34.30 -60.02 2.52
N GLY A 81 -34.36 -60.61 3.72
CA GLY A 81 -33.58 -61.82 4.05
C GLY A 81 -33.98 -63.08 3.28
N VAL A 82 -35.23 -63.18 2.82
CA VAL A 82 -35.76 -64.43 2.21
C VAL A 82 -35.70 -64.43 0.67
N VAL A 83 -35.51 -63.28 0.01
CA VAL A 83 -35.46 -63.21 -1.47
C VAL A 83 -34.05 -63.37 -2.04
N VAL A 84 -32.98 -63.28 -1.23
CA VAL A 84 -31.59 -63.53 -1.70
C VAL A 84 -31.15 -64.95 -1.35
N SER A 85 -31.91 -65.95 -1.81
CA SER A 85 -31.46 -67.34 -1.87
C SER A 85 -32.15 -68.07 -3.02
N GLN A 86 -32.06 -67.47 -4.22
CA GLN A 86 -32.19 -68.22 -5.46
C GLN A 86 -30.96 -67.95 -6.33
N LYS A 87 -29.95 -68.79 -6.11
CA LYS A 87 -29.32 -69.61 -7.15
C LYS A 87 -29.08 -68.86 -8.48
N SER A 88 -28.13 -67.94 -8.48
CA SER A 88 -27.40 -67.62 -9.72
C SER A 88 -26.21 -68.56 -9.79
N SER A 89 -26.25 -69.43 -10.79
CA SER A 89 -25.20 -70.32 -11.22
C SER A 89 -23.86 -69.58 -11.26
N THR A 90 -22.91 -69.99 -10.43
CA THR A 90 -21.51 -69.57 -10.52
C THR A 90 -20.95 -70.05 -11.86
N ALA A 91 -21.12 -69.24 -12.90
CA ALA A 91 -20.10 -69.14 -13.91
C ALA A 91 -18.85 -68.68 -13.16
N SER A 92 -17.86 -69.54 -13.09
CA SER A 92 -16.49 -69.15 -12.73
C SER A 92 -16.14 -67.98 -13.64
N ASP A 93 -16.19 -66.76 -13.09
CA ASP A 93 -15.65 -65.57 -13.73
C ASP A 93 -14.15 -65.83 -13.90
N ASN A 94 -13.79 -66.50 -14.99
CA ASN A 94 -12.42 -66.65 -15.50
C ASN A 94 -11.94 -65.29 -16.01
N SER A 95 -12.07 -64.29 -15.14
CA SER A 95 -11.74 -62.90 -15.39
C SER A 95 -10.26 -62.74 -15.10
N LEU A 96 -9.51 -62.53 -16.17
CA LEU A 96 -8.06 -62.47 -16.17
C LEU A 96 -7.60 -61.12 -15.61
N SER A 97 -6.67 -61.19 -14.67
CA SER A 97 -5.99 -60.08 -14.03
C SER A 97 -4.92 -59.45 -14.94
N TYR A 98 -4.35 -58.33 -14.52
CA TYR A 98 -3.35 -57.60 -15.30
C TYR A 98 -2.17 -58.50 -15.70
N ASN A 99 -1.75 -58.37 -16.96
CA ASN A 99 -0.67 -59.14 -17.58
C ASN A 99 -0.91 -60.66 -17.71
N GLN A 100 -2.14 -61.14 -17.50
CA GLN A 100 -2.50 -62.52 -17.85
C GLN A 100 -2.83 -62.64 -19.34
N ALA A 101 -2.47 -63.79 -19.92
CA ALA A 101 -2.69 -64.08 -21.33
C ALA A 101 -4.17 -64.27 -21.64
N CYS A 102 -4.68 -63.60 -22.67
CA CYS A 102 -6.08 -63.59 -23.08
C CYS A 102 -6.19 -63.74 -24.59
N SER A 103 -7.37 -64.05 -25.11
CA SER A 103 -7.60 -64.07 -26.57
C SER A 103 -7.78 -62.64 -27.08
N PRO A 104 -7.03 -62.18 -28.11
CA PRO A 104 -7.17 -60.83 -28.66
C PRO A 104 -8.63 -60.49 -28.99
N GLY A 105 -9.11 -59.33 -28.52
CA GLY A 105 -10.49 -58.88 -28.72
C GLY A 105 -11.54 -59.54 -27.82
N SER A 106 -11.15 -60.43 -26.92
CA SER A 106 -12.08 -61.06 -25.97
C SER A 106 -12.34 -60.22 -24.72
N ASN A 107 -13.51 -60.42 -24.10
CA ASN A 107 -13.88 -59.82 -22.81
C ASN A 107 -13.41 -60.67 -21.62
N GLN A 108 -12.30 -61.41 -21.78
CA GLN A 108 -11.77 -62.28 -20.72
C GLN A 108 -11.08 -61.49 -19.60
N CYS A 109 -10.68 -60.24 -19.84
CA CYS A 109 -10.06 -59.40 -18.82
C CYS A 109 -11.09 -58.80 -17.87
N ILE A 110 -10.69 -58.52 -16.62
CA ILE A 110 -11.56 -57.88 -15.63
C ILE A 110 -11.87 -56.43 -16.05
N SER A 111 -12.97 -56.24 -16.79
CA SER A 111 -13.40 -54.94 -17.31
C SER A 111 -13.74 -53.94 -16.21
N SER A 112 -14.22 -54.41 -15.05
CA SER A 112 -14.45 -53.58 -13.85
C SER A 112 -13.17 -52.97 -13.27
N LYS A 113 -11.99 -53.49 -13.66
CA LYS A 113 -10.68 -52.92 -13.33
C LYS A 113 -10.09 -52.09 -14.48
N GLY A 114 -10.83 -51.88 -15.57
CA GLY A 114 -10.41 -51.11 -16.75
C GLY A 114 -9.45 -51.86 -17.70
N LEU A 115 -9.36 -53.19 -17.58
CA LEU A 115 -8.49 -54.03 -18.40
C LEU A 115 -9.20 -54.48 -19.70
N TYR A 116 -8.44 -54.58 -20.79
CA TYR A 116 -8.88 -55.16 -22.06
C TYR A 116 -7.73 -55.92 -22.74
N CYS A 117 -8.04 -56.71 -23.78
CA CYS A 117 -7.10 -57.63 -24.42
C CYS A 117 -6.75 -57.24 -25.87
N PRO A 118 -5.91 -56.22 -26.11
CA PRO A 118 -5.57 -55.82 -27.48
C PRO A 118 -4.63 -56.80 -28.18
N ASN A 119 -3.60 -57.31 -27.48
CA ASN A 119 -2.51 -58.09 -28.08
C ASN A 119 -2.23 -59.39 -27.31
N GLY A 120 -3.29 -60.03 -26.83
CA GLY A 120 -3.17 -61.31 -26.13
C GLY A 120 -2.78 -61.23 -24.65
N PHE A 121 -2.72 -60.03 -24.07
CA PHE A 121 -2.54 -59.80 -22.63
C PHE A 121 -3.51 -58.75 -22.10
N CYS A 122 -3.97 -58.93 -20.87
CA CYS A 122 -4.83 -57.97 -20.19
C CYS A 122 -4.04 -56.73 -19.77
N VAL A 123 -4.27 -55.61 -20.45
CA VAL A 123 -3.59 -54.34 -20.19
C VAL A 123 -4.57 -53.19 -20.00
N CYS A 124 -4.09 -52.08 -19.45
CA CYS A 124 -4.82 -50.83 -19.33
C CYS A 124 -4.89 -50.10 -20.67
N SER A 125 -5.88 -49.22 -20.86
CA SER A 125 -6.01 -48.38 -22.06
C SER A 125 -4.74 -47.56 -22.30
N SER A 126 -4.51 -47.12 -23.53
CA SER A 126 -3.41 -46.19 -23.85
C SER A 126 -3.42 -44.89 -23.03
N SER A 127 -4.55 -44.58 -22.39
CA SER A 127 -4.77 -43.43 -21.50
C SER A 127 -4.64 -43.74 -20.01
N THR A 128 -4.45 -44.99 -19.60
CA THR A 128 -4.38 -45.36 -18.18
C THR A 128 -3.22 -46.30 -17.90
N THR A 129 -2.79 -46.33 -16.64
CA THR A 129 -1.69 -47.20 -16.18
C THR A 129 -2.18 -48.11 -15.06
N TRP A 130 -1.57 -49.29 -14.95
CA TRP A 130 -1.91 -50.23 -13.88
C TRP A 130 -1.39 -49.70 -12.55
N ASN A 131 -2.29 -49.48 -11.60
CA ASN A 131 -1.94 -49.13 -10.24
C ASN A 131 -1.92 -50.41 -9.39
N PRO A 132 -0.75 -50.88 -8.94
CA PRO A 132 -0.63 -52.13 -8.19
C PRO A 132 -1.25 -52.04 -6.79
N THR A 133 -1.42 -50.84 -6.23
CA THR A 133 -1.94 -50.64 -4.87
C THR A 133 -3.43 -50.91 -4.78
N ASN A 134 -4.21 -50.56 -5.81
CA ASN A 134 -5.66 -50.76 -5.86
C ASN A 134 -6.10 -51.82 -6.89
N SER A 135 -5.13 -52.38 -7.62
CA SER A 135 -5.33 -53.34 -8.70
C SER A 135 -6.36 -52.85 -9.72
N THR A 136 -6.32 -51.57 -10.11
CA THR A 136 -7.15 -50.98 -11.18
C THR A 136 -6.30 -50.18 -12.16
N CYS A 137 -6.77 -50.06 -13.40
CA CYS A 137 -6.27 -49.06 -14.33
C CYS A 137 -6.74 -47.67 -13.90
N ALA A 138 -5.81 -46.74 -13.76
CA ALA A 138 -6.10 -45.37 -13.35
C ALA A 138 -5.24 -44.37 -14.12
N TYR A 139 -5.73 -43.12 -14.22
CA TYR A 139 -4.94 -42.00 -14.70
C TYR A 139 -3.82 -41.67 -13.70
N LEU A 140 -2.68 -41.25 -14.22
CA LEU A 140 -1.51 -40.83 -13.47
C LEU A 140 -1.78 -39.53 -12.72
N LYS A 141 -1.32 -39.47 -11.46
CA LYS A 141 -1.43 -38.30 -10.57
C LYS A 141 -0.21 -37.39 -10.71
N TYR A 142 -0.27 -36.24 -10.05
CA TYR A 142 0.80 -35.23 -10.08
C TYR A 142 2.15 -35.85 -9.72
N ASN A 143 3.17 -35.51 -10.50
CA ASN A 143 4.56 -35.97 -10.39
C ASN A 143 4.82 -37.44 -10.72
N ASN A 144 3.84 -38.20 -11.20
CA ASN A 144 4.08 -39.54 -11.74
C ASN A 144 4.75 -39.46 -13.13
N SER A 145 5.58 -40.44 -13.45
CA SER A 145 6.22 -40.56 -14.77
C SER A 145 5.21 -40.90 -15.86
N CYS A 146 5.25 -40.16 -16.96
CA CYS A 146 4.36 -40.31 -18.11
C CYS A 146 5.16 -40.31 -19.42
N THR A 147 4.63 -40.98 -20.45
CA THR A 147 5.14 -40.93 -21.82
C THR A 147 4.25 -40.09 -22.74
N SER A 148 3.01 -39.81 -22.34
CA SER A 148 2.09 -38.93 -23.06
C SER A 148 1.09 -38.23 -22.11
N SER A 149 0.55 -37.08 -22.52
CA SER A 149 -0.44 -36.33 -21.72
C SER A 149 -1.75 -37.07 -21.53
N SER A 150 -2.10 -38.03 -22.39
CA SER A 150 -3.31 -38.85 -22.25
C SER A 150 -3.28 -39.78 -21.04
N GLN A 151 -2.10 -40.04 -20.46
CA GLN A 151 -1.94 -40.86 -19.27
C GLN A 151 -2.20 -40.07 -17.98
N CYS A 152 -2.10 -38.75 -18.02
CA CYS A 152 -2.29 -37.88 -16.87
C CYS A 152 -3.78 -37.60 -16.63
N ASP A 153 -4.16 -37.43 -15.36
CA ASP A 153 -5.54 -37.15 -14.99
C ASP A 153 -5.98 -35.74 -15.44
N SER A 154 -6.64 -35.67 -16.60
CA SER A 154 -7.08 -34.41 -17.20
C SER A 154 -8.18 -33.73 -16.38
N SER A 155 -8.90 -34.46 -15.52
CA SER A 155 -9.87 -33.86 -14.59
C SER A 155 -9.20 -32.96 -13.55
N LEU A 156 -7.92 -33.23 -13.27
CA LEU A 156 -7.05 -32.43 -12.40
C LEU A 156 -6.22 -31.41 -13.18
N GLN A 157 -6.50 -31.17 -14.47
CA GLN A 157 -5.73 -30.26 -15.34
C GLN A 157 -4.24 -30.62 -15.45
N LEU A 158 -3.91 -31.92 -15.38
CA LEU A 158 -2.55 -32.42 -15.54
C LEU A 158 -2.22 -32.69 -17.01
N VAL A 159 -0.99 -32.35 -17.41
CA VAL A 159 -0.38 -32.64 -18.72
C VAL A 159 1.00 -33.25 -18.53
N CYS A 160 1.46 -34.05 -19.49
CA CYS A 160 2.78 -34.67 -19.42
C CYS A 160 3.84 -33.67 -19.89
N THR A 161 4.63 -33.14 -18.95
CA THR A 161 5.67 -32.15 -19.21
C THR A 161 7.00 -32.68 -18.72
N ASN A 162 7.97 -32.85 -19.62
CA ASN A 162 9.29 -33.43 -19.34
C ASN A 162 9.21 -34.82 -18.68
N GLY A 163 8.29 -35.67 -19.16
CA GLY A 163 8.13 -37.04 -18.67
C GLY A 163 7.44 -37.18 -17.31
N LEU A 164 6.87 -36.10 -16.77
CA LEU A 164 6.12 -36.11 -15.50
C LEU A 164 4.75 -35.45 -15.69
N CYS A 165 3.72 -35.98 -15.03
CA CYS A 165 2.41 -35.35 -14.99
C CYS A 165 2.47 -34.09 -14.12
N LYS A 166 2.39 -32.91 -14.74
CA LYS A 166 2.41 -31.61 -14.07
C LYS A 166 1.15 -30.82 -14.39
N CYS A 167 0.84 -29.81 -13.60
CA CYS A 167 -0.25 -28.90 -13.93
C CYS A 167 0.00 -28.23 -15.28
N ASN A 168 -1.06 -28.08 -16.07
CA ASN A 168 -1.04 -27.23 -17.26
C ASN A 168 -0.60 -25.81 -16.87
N GLY A 169 0.09 -25.07 -17.74
CA GLY A 169 0.77 -23.81 -17.42
C GLY A 169 -0.11 -22.71 -16.81
N TYR A 170 -1.43 -22.83 -16.89
CA TYR A 170 -2.41 -21.94 -16.25
C TYR A 170 -2.74 -22.30 -14.78
N TYR A 171 -2.22 -23.42 -14.27
CA TYR A 171 -2.56 -23.97 -12.97
C TYR A 171 -1.32 -24.28 -12.15
N THR A 172 -1.43 -24.16 -10.83
CA THR A 172 -0.41 -24.59 -9.87
C THR A 172 -0.94 -25.74 -9.03
N TYR A 173 -0.06 -26.67 -8.63
CA TYR A 173 -0.46 -27.83 -7.83
C TYR A 173 -0.77 -27.39 -6.40
N ASN A 174 -2.02 -27.51 -5.98
CA ASN A 174 -2.43 -27.29 -4.62
C ASN A 174 -2.33 -28.62 -3.86
N ALA A 175 -1.30 -28.75 -3.01
CA ALA A 175 -1.07 -29.96 -2.22
C ALA A 175 -2.23 -30.28 -1.25
N THR A 176 -2.93 -29.26 -0.74
CA THR A 176 -4.07 -29.44 0.18
C THR A 176 -5.24 -30.14 -0.51
N ASN A 177 -5.52 -29.79 -1.77
CA ASN A 177 -6.63 -30.34 -2.53
C ASN A 177 -6.21 -31.47 -3.48
N SER A 178 -4.91 -31.79 -3.52
CA SER A 178 -4.32 -32.76 -4.46
C SER A 178 -4.75 -32.54 -5.92
N ALA A 179 -4.90 -31.27 -6.30
CA ALA A 179 -5.43 -30.86 -7.60
C ALA A 179 -4.73 -29.58 -8.10
N CYS A 180 -4.70 -29.39 -9.42
CA CYS A 180 -4.22 -28.15 -9.99
C CYS A 180 -5.29 -27.06 -9.85
N ALA A 181 -4.92 -25.97 -9.18
CA ALA A 181 -5.76 -24.79 -9.00
C ALA A 181 -5.33 -23.70 -9.99
N LEU A 182 -6.31 -22.95 -10.53
CA LEU A 182 -6.02 -21.87 -11.47
C LEU A 182 -5.08 -20.86 -10.80
N ILE A 183 -4.00 -20.49 -11.48
CA ILE A 183 -3.16 -19.37 -11.05
C ILE A 183 -4.01 -18.11 -11.26
N LEU A 184 -4.59 -17.59 -10.18
CA LEU A 184 -5.24 -16.28 -10.23
C LEU A 184 -4.17 -15.25 -10.66
N ASN A 185 -4.52 -14.45 -11.66
CA ASN A 185 -3.65 -13.39 -12.20
C ASN A 185 -2.99 -12.60 -11.06
N ASN A 186 -1.72 -12.22 -11.22
CA ASN A 186 -0.99 -11.36 -10.29
C ASN A 186 -0.53 -12.01 -8.96
N THR A 187 -0.41 -13.34 -8.88
CA THR A 187 0.02 -14.05 -7.66
C THR A 187 1.46 -14.55 -7.70
N LEU A 188 2.04 -14.74 -8.88
CA LEU A 188 3.40 -15.27 -9.00
C LEU A 188 4.44 -14.21 -8.65
N THR A 189 5.42 -14.62 -7.85
CA THR A 189 6.55 -13.83 -7.36
C THR A 189 7.79 -14.02 -8.23
N TYR A 190 8.86 -13.30 -7.95
CA TYR A 190 10.10 -13.37 -8.73
C TYR A 190 10.68 -14.79 -8.75
N GLY A 191 11.04 -15.27 -9.93
CA GLY A 191 11.62 -16.61 -10.15
C GLY A 191 10.59 -17.72 -10.32
N ASP A 192 9.31 -17.46 -10.04
CA ASP A 192 8.25 -18.44 -10.25
C ASP A 192 8.07 -18.74 -11.74
N ALA A 193 7.83 -20.01 -12.06
CA ALA A 193 7.55 -20.43 -13.43
C ALA A 193 6.21 -19.86 -13.91
N CYS A 194 6.19 -19.33 -15.13
CA CYS A 194 5.02 -18.71 -15.72
C CYS A 194 4.98 -18.99 -17.24
N VAL A 195 3.83 -18.77 -17.86
CA VAL A 195 3.67 -18.89 -19.31
C VAL A 195 4.13 -17.60 -19.98
N SER A 196 5.12 -17.66 -20.88
CA SER A 196 5.62 -16.47 -21.59
C SER A 196 4.48 -15.65 -22.20
N GLY A 197 4.48 -14.34 -21.92
CA GLY A 197 3.43 -13.41 -22.34
C GLY A 197 2.19 -13.38 -21.44
N SER A 198 2.16 -14.13 -20.34
CA SER A 198 1.03 -14.11 -19.38
C SER A 198 1.14 -12.99 -18.34
N SER A 199 -0.01 -12.64 -17.76
CA SER A 199 -0.16 -11.74 -16.60
C SER A 199 -0.14 -12.50 -15.26
N GLN A 200 0.47 -13.68 -15.22
CA GLN A 200 0.50 -14.50 -13.99
C GLN A 200 1.43 -13.90 -12.93
N CYS A 201 2.49 -13.22 -13.36
CA CYS A 201 3.41 -12.50 -12.51
C CYS A 201 2.75 -11.30 -11.84
N LYS A 202 3.19 -10.97 -10.63
CA LYS A 202 2.71 -9.85 -9.84
C LYS A 202 3.11 -8.51 -10.49
N SER A 203 2.36 -8.10 -11.50
CA SER A 203 2.44 -6.83 -12.23
C SER A 203 2.43 -5.60 -11.32
N SER A 204 1.76 -5.66 -10.16
CA SER A 204 1.77 -4.56 -9.19
C SER A 204 3.15 -4.29 -8.57
N VAL A 205 4.10 -5.22 -8.72
CA VAL A 205 5.52 -5.04 -8.37
C VAL A 205 6.42 -5.11 -9.62
N GLY A 206 5.89 -4.89 -10.82
CA GLY A 206 6.69 -4.79 -12.05
C GLY A 206 7.27 -6.10 -12.59
N LEU A 207 6.78 -7.26 -12.14
CA LEU A 207 7.19 -8.56 -12.67
C LEU A 207 6.48 -8.88 -13.99
N THR A 208 7.22 -9.42 -14.95
CA THR A 208 6.70 -9.89 -16.25
C THR A 208 7.21 -11.28 -16.58
N CYS A 209 6.41 -12.04 -17.33
CA CYS A 209 6.77 -13.38 -17.78
C CYS A 209 7.37 -13.34 -19.19
N SER A 210 8.70 -13.23 -19.31
CA SER A 210 9.38 -13.15 -20.61
C SER A 210 9.91 -14.51 -21.08
N THR A 211 10.70 -15.19 -20.24
CA THR A 211 11.40 -16.45 -20.58
C THR A 211 10.91 -17.66 -19.80
N GLY A 212 9.60 -17.74 -19.54
CA GLY A 212 9.00 -18.84 -18.77
C GLY A 212 9.14 -18.73 -17.26
N ASN A 213 9.77 -17.66 -16.75
CA ASN A 213 9.85 -17.33 -15.32
C ASN A 213 9.48 -15.86 -15.11
N CYS A 214 8.93 -15.55 -13.94
CA CYS A 214 8.60 -14.20 -13.52
C CYS A 214 9.89 -13.45 -13.23
N THR A 215 10.29 -12.61 -14.18
CA THR A 215 11.47 -11.77 -14.09
C THR A 215 11.07 -10.33 -13.91
N CYS A 216 11.92 -9.55 -13.27
CA CYS A 216 11.79 -8.11 -13.40
C CYS A 216 12.05 -7.73 -14.86
N THR A 217 11.23 -6.85 -15.42
CA THR A 217 11.47 -6.26 -16.75
C THR A 217 12.73 -5.38 -16.77
N VAL A 218 13.38 -5.25 -15.61
CA VAL A 218 14.56 -4.43 -15.38
C VAL A 218 15.80 -5.30 -15.26
N THR A 219 16.80 -5.04 -16.10
CA THR A 219 18.08 -5.78 -16.14
C THR A 219 18.95 -5.53 -14.90
N LYS A 220 18.58 -4.59 -14.01
CA LYS A 220 19.31 -4.24 -12.79
C LYS A 220 18.38 -3.86 -11.62
N ALA A 221 17.35 -4.64 -11.31
CA ALA A 221 16.68 -4.52 -10.00
C ALA A 221 17.61 -5.06 -8.91
N TRP A 222 17.85 -4.26 -7.87
CA TRP A 222 18.63 -4.70 -6.70
C TRP A 222 17.77 -5.54 -5.75
N ASN A 223 16.48 -5.20 -5.62
CA ASN A 223 15.51 -6.03 -4.93
C ASN A 223 14.70 -6.83 -5.95
N VAL A 224 15.17 -8.04 -6.25
CA VAL A 224 14.54 -8.95 -7.21
C VAL A 224 13.11 -9.34 -6.82
N SER A 225 12.77 -9.39 -5.52
CA SER A 225 11.44 -9.79 -5.07
C SER A 225 10.39 -8.67 -5.16
N ALA A 226 10.81 -7.40 -5.27
CA ALA A 226 9.94 -6.23 -5.40
C ALA A 226 10.12 -5.43 -6.70
N CYS A 227 11.06 -5.85 -7.57
CA CYS A 227 11.57 -5.09 -8.72
C CYS A 227 11.76 -3.59 -8.44
N SER A 228 12.29 -3.27 -7.26
CA SER A 228 12.55 -1.91 -6.85
C SER A 228 14.05 -1.57 -6.92
N CYS A 229 14.32 -0.29 -7.16
CA CYS A 229 15.66 0.26 -7.08
C CYS A 229 16.03 0.56 -5.61
N PRO A 230 17.33 0.57 -5.24
CA PRO A 230 17.78 0.99 -3.91
C PRO A 230 17.25 2.36 -3.49
N SER A 231 17.22 2.63 -2.17
CA SER A 231 16.89 3.98 -1.67
C SER A 231 17.81 5.03 -2.29
N GLY A 232 17.24 6.19 -2.65
CA GLY A 232 17.98 7.25 -3.34
C GLY A 232 18.15 7.03 -4.85
N THR A 233 17.48 6.02 -5.43
CA THR A 233 17.48 5.76 -6.87
C THR A 233 16.07 5.54 -7.40
N PHE A 234 15.86 5.71 -8.71
CA PHE A 234 14.59 5.52 -9.40
C PHE A 234 14.79 4.79 -10.72
N LEU A 235 13.73 4.19 -11.25
CA LEU A 235 13.79 3.48 -12.52
C LEU A 235 13.59 4.45 -13.69
N ASN A 236 14.56 4.52 -14.60
CA ASN A 236 14.45 5.32 -15.82
C ASN A 236 13.63 4.60 -16.91
N SER A 237 13.39 5.28 -18.03
CA SER A 237 12.67 4.72 -19.19
C SER A 237 13.37 3.55 -19.88
N SER A 238 14.67 3.35 -19.60
CA SER A 238 15.48 2.23 -20.10
C SER A 238 15.58 1.08 -19.10
N SER A 239 14.72 1.05 -18.08
CA SER A 239 14.70 0.00 -17.06
C SER A 239 16.02 -0.12 -16.27
N LEU A 240 16.72 1.00 -16.07
CA LEU A 240 17.93 1.12 -15.26
C LEU A 240 17.66 1.97 -14.03
N CYS A 241 18.24 1.57 -12.90
CA CYS A 241 18.19 2.37 -11.68
C CYS A 241 19.19 3.54 -11.79
N GLU A 242 18.69 4.76 -11.77
CA GLU A 242 19.46 6.01 -11.74
C GLU A 242 19.32 6.68 -10.38
N THR A 243 20.33 7.45 -9.96
CA THR A 243 20.24 8.26 -8.74
C THR A 243 19.10 9.28 -8.85
N GLN A 244 18.32 9.39 -7.77
CA GLN A 244 17.29 10.42 -7.67
C GLN A 244 17.90 11.82 -7.82
N ARG A 245 17.14 12.68 -8.46
CA ARG A 245 17.56 14.00 -8.90
C ARG A 245 17.43 15.00 -7.75
N LYS A 246 18.41 15.90 -7.67
CA LYS A 246 18.51 16.93 -6.63
C LYS A 246 17.58 18.11 -6.89
N TYR A 247 17.52 19.06 -5.95
CA TYR A 247 16.75 20.28 -6.09
C TYR A 247 17.07 21.02 -7.40
N ASN A 248 16.02 21.51 -8.05
CA ASN A 248 16.03 22.23 -9.32
C ASN A 248 16.49 21.43 -10.56
N ALA A 249 16.81 20.14 -10.39
CA ALA A 249 17.09 19.27 -11.54
C ALA A 249 15.80 19.00 -12.33
N SER A 250 15.93 18.88 -13.66
CA SER A 250 14.78 18.54 -14.51
C SER A 250 14.19 17.19 -14.13
N CYS A 251 12.89 17.01 -14.25
CA CYS A 251 12.21 15.73 -14.11
C CYS A 251 11.13 15.59 -15.19
N VAL A 252 10.95 14.38 -15.71
CA VAL A 252 10.10 14.09 -16.88
C VAL A 252 9.02 13.06 -16.55
N VAL A 253 9.34 12.07 -15.71
CA VAL A 253 8.46 10.92 -15.43
C VAL A 253 7.91 10.98 -13.99
N GLY A 254 7.57 12.19 -13.53
CA GLY A 254 6.94 12.43 -12.23
C GLY A 254 7.91 12.40 -11.03
N SER A 255 7.33 12.45 -9.82
CA SER A 255 8.04 12.72 -8.57
C SER A 255 9.01 11.63 -8.13
N MET A 256 8.87 10.40 -8.63
CA MET A 256 9.81 9.32 -8.31
C MET A 256 11.25 9.63 -8.74
N GLN A 257 11.42 10.50 -9.74
CA GLN A 257 12.74 10.93 -10.20
C GLN A 257 13.45 11.86 -9.22
N CYS A 258 12.72 12.47 -8.28
CA CYS A 258 13.27 13.44 -7.35
C CYS A 258 13.64 12.77 -6.03
N ASP A 259 14.64 13.30 -5.32
CA ASP A 259 15.08 12.74 -4.04
C ASP A 259 14.02 12.96 -2.96
N SER A 260 13.20 11.93 -2.75
CA SER A 260 12.09 11.94 -1.80
C SER A 260 12.57 12.01 -0.35
N ASN A 261 13.80 11.57 -0.05
CA ASN A 261 14.36 11.69 1.31
C ASN A 261 14.60 13.15 1.68
N ARG A 262 14.76 14.03 0.69
CA ARG A 262 14.89 15.48 0.86
C ARG A 262 13.54 16.20 0.77
N GLY A 263 12.42 15.47 0.66
CA GLY A 263 11.09 16.04 0.51
C GLY A 263 10.82 16.66 -0.88
N LEU A 264 11.58 16.28 -1.90
CA LEU A 264 11.41 16.80 -3.25
C LEU A 264 10.32 16.06 -4.01
N SER A 265 9.63 16.80 -4.88
CA SER A 265 8.62 16.30 -5.82
C SER A 265 8.82 16.92 -7.20
N CYS A 266 8.32 16.27 -8.25
CA CYS A 266 8.43 16.80 -9.60
C CYS A 266 7.27 17.77 -9.86
N ASN A 267 7.55 19.07 -9.92
CA ASN A 267 6.58 20.11 -10.20
C ASN A 267 7.11 21.00 -11.33
N ASN A 268 6.28 21.26 -12.35
CA ASN A 268 6.65 22.00 -13.55
C ASN A 268 7.96 21.49 -14.20
N SER A 269 8.11 20.16 -14.29
CA SER A 269 9.30 19.50 -14.85
C SER A 269 10.61 19.77 -14.10
N GLN A 270 10.54 20.19 -12.84
CA GLN A 270 11.70 20.36 -11.96
C GLN A 270 11.48 19.70 -10.59
N CYS A 271 12.54 19.17 -10.01
CA CYS A 271 12.52 18.64 -8.64
C CYS A 271 12.56 19.79 -7.64
N VAL A 272 11.42 20.09 -7.03
CA VAL A 272 11.26 21.19 -6.08
C VAL A 272 10.48 20.70 -4.85
N CYS A 273 10.49 21.51 -3.79
CA CYS A 273 9.60 21.28 -2.67
C CYS A 273 8.13 21.44 -3.11
N ASP A 274 7.21 20.77 -2.41
CA ASP A 274 5.79 21.06 -2.61
C ASP A 274 5.44 22.52 -2.21
N THR A 275 4.20 22.91 -2.45
CA THR A 275 3.73 24.28 -2.19
C THR A 275 3.68 24.66 -0.70
N THR A 276 3.72 23.67 0.20
CA THR A 276 3.69 23.88 1.66
C THR A 276 5.08 23.99 2.26
N ASN A 277 6.11 23.64 1.49
CA ASN A 277 7.50 23.59 1.92
C ASN A 277 8.36 24.60 1.14
N TYR A 278 9.53 24.91 1.69
CA TYR A 278 10.60 25.70 1.06
C TYR A 278 11.91 24.92 1.07
N TRP A 279 12.80 25.24 0.14
CA TRP A 279 14.12 24.59 0.07
C TRP A 279 15.11 25.28 0.98
N ASN A 280 15.63 24.57 1.98
CA ASN A 280 16.70 25.07 2.83
C ASN A 280 18.06 24.63 2.26
N SER A 281 18.82 25.58 1.72
CA SER A 281 20.12 25.31 1.09
C SER A 281 21.22 24.90 2.07
N ASN A 282 21.09 25.22 3.36
CA ASN A 282 22.09 24.86 4.36
C ASN A 282 22.01 23.37 4.74
N PHE A 283 20.79 22.82 4.77
CA PHE A 283 20.55 21.41 5.10
C PHE A 283 20.28 20.53 3.87
N GLU A 284 20.20 21.14 2.68
CA GLU A 284 19.83 20.49 1.42
C GLU A 284 18.53 19.66 1.50
N GLN A 285 17.50 20.23 2.13
CA GLN A 285 16.21 19.56 2.36
C GLN A 285 15.04 20.54 2.34
N CYS A 286 13.85 20.04 2.00
CA CYS A 286 12.60 20.77 2.10
C CYS A 286 12.10 20.86 3.55
N TYR A 287 11.76 22.07 3.99
CA TYR A 287 11.20 22.36 5.32
C TYR A 287 9.83 23.02 5.19
N ALA A 288 8.99 22.86 6.21
CA ALA A 288 7.69 23.54 6.28
C ALA A 288 7.88 25.05 6.15
N ARG A 289 7.03 25.69 5.33
CA ARG A 289 7.02 27.15 5.20
C ARG A 289 6.73 27.81 6.54
N LEU A 290 7.39 28.93 6.74
CA LEU A 290 7.38 29.73 7.95
C LEU A 290 6.11 30.58 8.03
N ASN A 291 5.49 30.58 9.20
CA ASN A 291 4.33 31.36 9.56
C ASN A 291 4.71 32.78 9.97
N TYR A 292 3.69 33.59 10.26
CA TYR A 292 3.86 34.94 10.74
C TYR A 292 4.81 35.01 11.94
N SER A 293 5.70 36.01 11.92
CA SER A 293 6.74 36.31 12.92
C SER A 293 7.88 35.29 13.07
N GLU A 294 7.88 34.19 12.31
CA GLU A 294 9.02 33.26 12.27
C GLU A 294 10.19 33.84 11.48
N ALA A 295 11.42 33.56 11.91
CA ALA A 295 12.63 34.10 11.28
C ALA A 295 12.91 33.45 9.92
N CYS A 296 13.08 34.27 8.88
CA CYS A 296 13.23 33.86 7.48
C CYS A 296 14.48 34.47 6.85
N SER A 297 15.02 33.87 5.79
CA SER A 297 16.11 34.48 5.01
C SER A 297 15.62 35.05 3.68
N TYR A 298 14.57 34.46 3.11
CA TYR A 298 14.01 34.83 1.81
C TYR A 298 12.48 34.73 1.83
N ASP A 299 11.81 35.45 0.93
CA ASP A 299 10.35 35.38 0.76
C ASP A 299 9.85 33.95 0.51
N SER A 300 10.65 33.13 -0.17
CA SER A 300 10.33 31.73 -0.44
C SER A 300 10.19 30.87 0.82
N ASP A 301 10.75 31.30 1.94
CA ASP A 301 10.74 30.56 3.20
C ASP A 301 9.38 30.66 3.88
N CYS A 302 8.66 31.76 3.63
CA CYS A 302 7.36 32.04 4.24
C CYS A 302 6.20 31.35 3.52
N ILE A 303 5.05 31.23 4.19
CA ILE A 303 3.80 30.85 3.51
C ILE A 303 3.47 31.87 2.39
N PRO A 304 2.79 31.48 1.29
CA PRO A 304 2.64 32.33 0.10
C PRO A 304 1.98 33.70 0.31
N THR A 305 1.26 33.92 1.41
CA THR A 305 0.62 35.19 1.78
C THR A 305 1.54 36.13 2.55
N LEU A 306 2.73 35.67 2.93
CA LEU A 306 3.74 36.41 3.68
C LEU A 306 4.99 36.62 2.81
N SER A 307 5.80 37.58 3.25
CA SER A 307 7.08 37.98 2.67
C SER A 307 8.11 38.08 3.78
N CYS A 308 9.39 38.02 3.44
CA CYS A 308 10.52 38.16 4.34
C CYS A 308 11.15 39.56 4.17
N PRO A 309 10.60 40.61 4.80
CA PRO A 309 11.10 41.96 4.67
C PRO A 309 12.56 42.08 5.15
N THR A 310 13.38 42.69 4.30
CA THR A 310 14.81 42.94 4.53
C THR A 310 15.10 44.32 5.14
N VAL A 311 14.07 45.14 5.38
CA VAL A 311 14.21 46.53 5.86
C VAL A 311 13.43 46.75 7.15
N ALA A 312 14.16 47.15 8.19
CA ALA A 312 13.63 47.56 9.49
C ALA A 312 12.59 48.68 9.33
N GLY A 313 11.43 48.53 9.96
CA GLY A 313 10.40 49.57 10.01
C GLY A 313 9.30 49.50 8.95
N VAL A 314 9.36 48.52 8.03
CA VAL A 314 8.20 48.16 7.18
C VAL A 314 7.25 47.19 7.92
N CYS A 315 7.73 46.64 9.04
CA CYS A 315 7.05 45.63 9.85
C CYS A 315 5.96 46.23 10.77
N ASN A 316 4.86 45.49 10.87
CA ASN A 316 3.65 45.83 11.59
C ASN A 316 3.71 45.61 13.11
N CYS A 317 4.87 45.79 13.72
CA CYS A 317 5.08 45.37 15.09
C CYS A 317 5.62 46.51 15.93
N SER A 318 5.36 46.43 17.25
CA SER A 318 6.13 47.18 18.24
C SER A 318 7.61 47.06 17.84
N ARG A 319 8.36 48.17 17.87
CA ARG A 319 9.71 48.43 17.29
C ARG A 319 10.82 47.37 17.50
N TYR A 320 10.49 46.19 18.04
CA TYR A 320 11.36 45.11 18.47
C TYR A 320 11.31 43.85 17.62
N LEU A 321 10.39 43.70 16.66
CA LEU A 321 10.48 42.56 15.72
C LEU A 321 11.54 42.87 14.66
N SER A 322 12.57 42.03 14.69
CA SER A 322 13.78 42.14 13.89
C SER A 322 13.48 42.00 12.40
N ASP A 323 14.37 42.60 11.61
CA ASP A 323 14.58 42.22 10.21
C ASP A 323 14.57 40.69 10.08
N TYR A 324 14.21 40.16 8.91
CA TYR A 324 14.27 38.73 8.62
C TYR A 324 13.20 37.92 9.37
N THR A 325 11.95 38.39 9.44
CA THR A 325 10.79 37.62 9.94
C THR A 325 9.64 37.64 8.94
N CYS A 326 8.92 36.52 8.78
CA CYS A 326 7.80 36.42 7.84
C CYS A 326 6.65 37.34 8.23
N ASN A 327 6.26 38.23 7.32
CA ASN A 327 5.28 39.27 7.55
C ASN A 327 4.43 39.56 6.31
N CYS A 328 3.28 40.20 6.53
CA CYS A 328 2.43 40.70 5.47
C CYS A 328 3.13 41.79 4.65
N ALA A 329 2.65 42.02 3.44
CA ALA A 329 3.06 43.17 2.63
C ALA A 329 2.82 44.49 3.38
N ASN A 330 3.54 45.55 3.00
CA ASN A 330 3.47 46.86 3.64
C ASN A 330 2.08 47.55 3.57
N THR A 331 1.21 47.11 2.65
CA THR A 331 -0.18 47.54 2.51
C THR A 331 -1.16 46.71 3.33
N GLN A 332 -0.68 45.71 4.06
CA GLN A 332 -1.49 44.74 4.80
C GLN A 332 -1.05 44.64 6.26
N TYR A 333 -1.91 44.07 7.09
CA TYR A 333 -1.63 43.70 8.48
C TYR A 333 -2.07 42.26 8.71
N PHE A 334 -1.39 41.55 9.62
CA PHE A 334 -1.80 40.19 9.98
C PHE A 334 -2.95 40.25 10.98
N ASP A 335 -4.08 39.64 10.61
CA ASP A 335 -5.23 39.47 11.50
C ASP A 335 -5.15 38.08 12.15
N PRO A 336 -4.84 37.97 13.45
CA PRO A 336 -4.70 36.69 14.12
C PRO A 336 -6.03 35.94 14.27
N ALA A 337 -7.18 36.63 14.21
CA ALA A 337 -8.49 35.99 14.28
C ALA A 337 -8.84 35.28 12.96
N LEU A 338 -8.38 35.84 11.84
CA LEU A 338 -8.58 35.28 10.51
C LEU A 338 -7.38 34.45 10.01
N ASN A 339 -6.26 34.47 10.74
CA ASN A 339 -4.98 33.83 10.37
C ASN A 339 -4.51 34.19 8.95
N GLN A 340 -4.67 35.46 8.56
CA GLN A 340 -4.34 35.93 7.21
C GLN A 340 -3.94 37.42 7.19
N CYS A 341 -3.32 37.84 6.11
CA CYS A 341 -3.04 39.24 5.84
C CYS A 341 -4.28 39.96 5.30
N VAL A 342 -4.67 41.04 5.97
CA VAL A 342 -5.82 41.89 5.62
C VAL A 342 -5.30 43.24 5.15
N SER A 343 -5.93 43.80 4.11
CA SER A 343 -5.60 45.12 3.59
C SER A 343 -5.79 46.20 4.65
N ARG A 344 -4.81 47.09 4.78
CA ARG A 344 -4.90 48.26 5.63
C ARG A 344 -5.92 49.25 5.06
N ALA A 345 -6.63 49.92 5.95
CA ALA A 345 -7.51 51.02 5.59
C ALA A 345 -6.70 52.25 5.12
N SER A 346 -7.14 52.83 4.01
CA SER A 346 -6.66 54.10 3.49
C SER A 346 -7.20 55.28 4.31
N TYR A 347 -6.79 56.50 3.99
CA TYR A 347 -7.31 57.72 4.62
C TYR A 347 -8.86 57.76 4.58
N GLY A 348 -9.49 58.06 5.71
CA GLY A 348 -10.95 58.06 5.87
C GLY A 348 -11.59 56.67 6.01
N GLY A 349 -10.82 55.58 5.85
CA GLY A 349 -11.30 54.22 6.04
C GLY A 349 -11.53 53.86 7.51
N SER A 350 -12.44 52.94 7.77
CA SER A 350 -12.72 52.43 9.11
C SER A 350 -11.56 51.61 9.64
N CYS A 351 -11.31 51.72 10.94
CA CYS A 351 -10.27 50.99 11.64
C CYS A 351 -10.71 50.69 13.09
N THR A 352 -10.03 49.78 13.77
CA THR A 352 -10.30 49.53 15.18
C THR A 352 -9.63 50.62 16.02
N ALA A 353 -10.41 51.36 16.81
CA ALA A 353 -9.91 52.49 17.59
C ALA A 353 -8.65 52.12 18.40
N SER A 354 -7.65 52.99 18.35
CA SER A 354 -6.33 52.84 18.97
C SER A 354 -5.40 51.79 18.34
N LEU A 355 -5.82 51.08 17.29
CA LEU A 355 -4.98 50.11 16.56
C LEU A 355 -4.46 50.71 15.25
N ASN A 356 -3.44 51.57 15.35
CA ASN A 356 -2.84 52.26 14.19
C ASN A 356 -2.36 51.30 13.08
N TYR A 357 -2.02 50.06 13.43
CA TYR A 357 -1.59 49.05 12.48
C TYR A 357 -2.65 48.63 11.45
N THR A 358 -3.92 48.95 11.69
CA THR A 358 -4.99 48.67 10.73
C THR A 358 -5.05 49.71 9.60
N CYS A 359 -4.30 50.81 9.71
CA CYS A 359 -4.17 51.86 8.70
C CYS A 359 -2.86 51.77 7.91
N LEU A 360 -2.77 52.42 6.75
CA LEU A 360 -1.51 52.58 5.99
C LEU A 360 -0.42 53.27 6.84
N LEU A 361 0.86 53.00 6.54
CA LEU A 361 2.06 53.33 7.34
C LEU A 361 2.28 54.82 7.70
N SER A 362 1.44 55.75 7.26
CA SER A 362 1.47 57.18 7.63
C SER A 362 0.22 57.68 8.36
N LEU A 363 -0.74 56.80 8.65
CA LEU A 363 -2.04 57.12 9.23
C LEU A 363 -2.14 56.57 10.66
N GLN A 364 -3.05 57.15 11.44
CA GLN A 364 -3.39 56.74 12.80
C GLN A 364 -4.89 56.47 12.91
N CYS A 365 -5.29 55.63 13.87
CA CYS A 365 -6.69 55.29 14.11
C CYS A 365 -7.17 55.83 15.48
N PRO A 366 -7.28 57.16 15.68
CA PRO A 366 -7.62 57.71 16.99
C PRO A 366 -9.07 57.40 17.42
N SER A 367 -10.00 57.35 16.47
CA SER A 367 -11.44 57.31 16.75
C SER A 367 -12.21 56.34 15.84
N GLY A 368 -11.56 55.28 15.38
CA GLY A 368 -12.16 54.29 14.47
C GLY A 368 -12.13 54.67 12.99
N THR A 369 -11.45 55.75 12.63
CA THR A 369 -11.17 56.15 11.24
C THR A 369 -9.69 56.47 11.06
N CYS A 370 -9.11 56.02 9.94
CA CYS A 370 -7.72 56.26 9.59
C CYS A 370 -7.51 57.72 9.18
N ASN A 371 -6.84 58.49 10.03
CA ASN A 371 -6.60 59.92 9.86
C ASN A 371 -5.10 60.23 9.91
N CYS A 372 -4.73 61.42 9.45
CA CYS A 372 -3.36 61.90 9.62
C CYS A 372 -3.05 62.20 11.10
N PRO A 373 -1.81 61.96 11.55
CA PRO A 373 -1.36 62.38 12.89
C PRO A 373 -1.65 63.87 13.15
N THR A 374 -1.89 64.22 14.41
CA THR A 374 -2.15 65.61 14.82
C THR A 374 -1.06 66.56 14.31
N GLY A 375 -1.46 67.63 13.62
CA GLY A 375 -0.55 68.63 13.04
C GLY A 375 -0.13 68.35 11.59
N THR A 376 -0.60 67.27 10.97
CA THR A 376 -0.38 66.97 9.54
C THR A 376 -1.71 66.92 8.78
N SER A 377 -1.66 67.06 7.46
CA SER A 377 -2.79 67.08 6.54
C SER A 377 -2.64 66.01 5.46
N TRP A 378 -3.76 65.47 4.98
CA TRP A 378 -3.73 64.45 3.93
C TRP A 378 -3.44 65.07 2.57
N ASN A 379 -2.36 64.62 1.90
CA ASN A 379 -2.08 64.96 0.52
C ASN A 379 -2.58 63.86 -0.40
N ALA A 380 -3.72 64.09 -1.06
CA ALA A 380 -4.35 63.10 -1.93
C ALA A 380 -3.48 62.68 -3.13
N THR A 381 -2.65 63.58 -3.66
CA THR A 381 -1.79 63.31 -4.83
C THR A 381 -0.62 62.40 -4.47
N ALA A 382 0.01 62.65 -3.32
CA ALA A 382 1.16 61.87 -2.86
C ALA A 382 0.75 60.66 -2.00
N THR A 383 -0.53 60.53 -1.65
CA THR A 383 -1.08 59.48 -0.77
C THR A 383 -0.34 59.37 0.56
N VAL A 384 0.04 60.50 1.14
CA VAL A 384 0.79 60.60 2.40
C VAL A 384 0.30 61.78 3.24
N CYS A 385 0.49 61.70 4.56
CA CYS A 385 0.28 62.84 5.46
C CYS A 385 1.49 63.78 5.41
N LYS A 386 1.24 65.09 5.33
CA LYS A 386 2.26 66.14 5.27
C LYS A 386 1.98 67.26 6.25
#